data_AF-A0A0D8VZU6-F1
#
_entry.id   AF-A0A0D8VZU6-F1
#
_cell.length_a   1.000
_cell.length_b   1.000
_cell.length_c   1.000
_cell.angle_alpha   90.00
_cell.angle_beta   90.00
_cell.angle_gamma   90.00
#
_symmetry.space_group_name_H-M   'P 1'
#
loop_
_entity.id
_entity.type
_entity.pdbx_description
1 polymer ?
#
loop_
_entity_poly.entity_id
_entity_poly.type
_entity_poly.pdbx_seq_one_letter_code
_entity_poly.pdbx_strand_id
1 'polypeptide(L)'
;MKRLAWCLLYGFAGLAQAAINDVTFHGTLVSPPACTISDGKTIEVEFRNVIIDNINGDNFRQDVPYTITCDPDVRDDAWEMSLTWTGSQTPYDDSAIETDVSGLGIELQQNGQPFKLGTPLKIDPSTPPTLQAVPVKANDAALSDGTFSAYATLQVDYQ
;
A
#
# COMPACT_ATOMS: atom_id res chain seq x y z
N MET A 1 89.07 28.12 -27.21
CA MET A 1 88.42 28.42 -28.51
C MET A 1 87.06 27.71 -28.57
N LYS A 2 85.99 28.51 -28.65
CA LYS A 2 84.61 28.25 -29.11
C LYS A 2 84.07 26.80 -29.06
N ARG A 3 83.08 26.56 -28.19
CA ARG A 3 82.06 25.50 -28.35
C ARG A 3 80.71 26.06 -27.91
N LEU A 4 80.03 26.71 -28.86
CA LEU A 4 78.77 26.26 -29.47
C LEU A 4 77.64 26.08 -28.45
N ALA A 5 76.79 27.11 -28.38
CA ALA A 5 75.50 27.08 -27.73
C ALA A 5 74.51 26.28 -28.60
N TRP A 6 73.78 25.34 -27.98
CA TRP A 6 72.53 24.80 -28.48
C TRP A 6 71.64 24.47 -27.28
N CYS A 7 70.80 25.44 -26.90
CA CYS A 7 69.69 25.19 -25.98
C CYS A 7 68.60 24.45 -26.75
N LEU A 8 68.61 23.11 -26.66
CA LEU A 8 67.49 22.27 -27.08
C LEU A 8 66.35 22.46 -26.07
N LEU A 9 65.33 23.25 -26.46
CA LEU A 9 64.02 23.29 -25.81
C LEU A 9 63.36 21.92 -25.93
N TYR A 10 63.51 21.09 -24.90
CA TYR A 10 62.75 19.87 -24.71
C TYR A 10 61.31 20.24 -24.30
N GLY A 11 60.46 20.46 -25.30
CA GLY A 11 59.02 20.50 -25.09
C GLY A 11 58.53 19.09 -24.76
N PHE A 12 58.29 18.82 -23.48
CA PHE A 12 57.54 17.64 -23.04
C PHE A 12 56.08 17.85 -23.48
N ALA A 13 55.74 17.36 -24.68
CA ALA A 13 54.35 17.18 -25.07
C ALA A 13 53.80 16.00 -24.28
N GLY A 14 53.11 16.29 -23.17
CA GLY A 14 52.33 15.29 -22.45
C GLY A 14 51.25 14.74 -23.38
N LEU A 15 51.32 13.45 -23.71
CA LEU A 15 50.23 12.74 -24.35
C LEU A 15 49.11 12.59 -23.32
N ALA A 16 48.09 13.45 -23.39
CA ALA A 16 46.84 13.22 -22.69
C ALA A 16 46.10 12.07 -23.40
N GLN A 17 46.12 10.89 -22.79
CA GLN A 17 45.42 9.72 -23.30
C GLN A 17 43.96 9.80 -22.83
N ALA A 18 43.07 10.30 -23.68
CA ALA A 18 41.64 10.24 -23.44
C ALA A 18 41.19 8.78 -23.56
N ALA A 19 40.78 8.16 -22.44
CA ALA A 19 40.13 6.87 -22.47
C ALA A 19 38.68 7.07 -22.96
N ILE A 20 38.39 6.63 -24.19
CA ILE A 20 37.03 6.54 -24.71
C ILE A 20 36.53 5.14 -24.32
N ASN A 21 35.77 5.07 -23.23
CA ASN A 21 35.09 3.83 -22.83
C ASN A 21 33.64 3.94 -23.30
N ASP A 22 33.28 3.10 -24.27
CA ASP A 22 31.88 3.01 -24.71
C ASP A 22 31.06 2.32 -23.62
N VAL A 23 30.01 3.00 -23.15
CA VAL A 23 29.04 2.43 -22.22
C VAL A 23 27.84 1.95 -23.02
N THR A 24 27.55 0.64 -22.94
CA THR A 24 26.37 0.06 -23.60
C THR A 24 25.36 -0.40 -22.56
N PHE A 25 24.11 0.03 -22.71
CA PHE A 25 22.99 -0.35 -21.84
C PHE A 25 22.11 -1.37 -22.56
N HIS A 26 21.74 -2.44 -21.85
CA HIS A 26 20.78 -3.44 -22.30
C HIS A 26 19.77 -3.71 -21.18
N GLY A 27 18.58 -4.16 -21.53
CA GLY A 27 17.54 -4.52 -20.57
C GLY A 27 16.33 -5.15 -21.23
N THR A 28 15.39 -5.59 -20.41
CA THR A 28 14.07 -6.11 -20.81
C THR A 28 12.98 -5.32 -20.11
N LEU A 29 11.85 -5.12 -20.78
CA LEU A 29 10.66 -4.51 -20.19
C LEU A 29 9.68 -5.62 -19.83
N VAL A 30 9.22 -5.65 -18.58
CA VAL A 30 8.23 -6.61 -18.07
C VAL A 30 7.12 -5.82 -17.39
N SER A 31 5.87 -6.14 -17.69
CA SER A 31 4.70 -5.53 -17.05
C SER A 31 4.17 -6.45 -15.95
N PRO A 32 3.79 -5.93 -14.77
CA PRO A 32 3.07 -6.73 -13.78
C PRO A 32 1.72 -7.19 -14.35
N PRO A 33 1.24 -8.38 -13.95
CA PRO A 33 -0.07 -8.87 -14.36
C PRO A 33 -1.17 -8.04 -13.71
N ALA A 34 -2.38 -8.17 -14.25
CA ALA A 34 -3.55 -7.60 -13.60
C ALA A 34 -3.92 -8.44 -12.35
N CYS A 35 -4.20 -7.75 -11.24
CA CYS A 35 -4.88 -8.32 -10.08
C CYS A 35 -6.28 -7.73 -9.92
N THR A 36 -7.18 -8.52 -9.35
CA THR A 36 -8.52 -8.10 -8.97
C THR A 36 -8.79 -8.49 -7.53
N ILE A 37 -9.52 -7.63 -6.82
CA ILE A 37 -10.07 -7.93 -5.50
C ILE A 37 -11.51 -8.42 -5.71
N SER A 38 -11.82 -9.62 -5.24
CA SER A 38 -13.18 -10.21 -5.26
C SER A 38 -13.87 -10.13 -6.62
N ASP A 39 -13.14 -10.42 -7.70
CA ASP A 39 -13.59 -10.31 -9.10
C ASP A 39 -14.09 -8.90 -9.50
N GLY A 40 -13.67 -7.85 -8.79
CA GLY A 40 -14.19 -6.49 -8.97
C GLY A 40 -15.61 -6.28 -8.44
N LYS A 41 -16.16 -7.22 -7.68
CA LYS A 41 -17.49 -7.12 -7.06
C LYS A 41 -17.41 -6.40 -5.72
N THR A 42 -18.51 -5.79 -5.32
CA THR A 42 -18.67 -5.24 -3.97
C THR A 42 -18.59 -6.36 -2.93
N ILE A 43 -17.78 -6.14 -1.91
CA ILE A 43 -17.72 -7.00 -0.73
C ILE A 43 -18.70 -6.43 0.29
N GLU A 44 -19.71 -7.22 0.68
CA GLU A 44 -20.68 -6.83 1.69
C GLU A 44 -20.31 -7.42 3.05
N VAL A 45 -20.36 -6.59 4.10
CA VAL A 45 -20.14 -6.99 5.50
C VAL A 45 -21.37 -6.57 6.30
N GLU A 46 -22.09 -7.56 6.82
CA GLU A 46 -23.38 -7.33 7.49
C GLU A 46 -23.22 -7.29 9.02
N PHE A 47 -23.59 -6.17 9.63
CA PHE A 47 -23.74 -6.05 11.07
C PHE A 47 -25.22 -6.14 11.45
N ARG A 48 -25.64 -7.25 12.08
CA ARG A 48 -27.05 -7.50 12.40
C ARG A 48 -27.52 -6.83 13.69
N ASN A 49 -27.00 -7.28 14.83
CA ASN A 49 -27.43 -6.81 16.15
C ASN A 49 -26.24 -6.17 16.87
N VAL A 50 -26.10 -4.86 16.72
CA VAL A 50 -25.06 -4.07 17.41
C VAL A 50 -25.69 -3.36 18.60
N ILE A 51 -25.24 -3.71 19.81
CA ILE A 51 -25.68 -3.07 21.04
C ILE A 51 -24.78 -1.86 21.28
N ILE A 52 -25.37 -0.65 21.27
CA ILE A 52 -24.67 0.63 21.37
C ILE A 52 -23.68 0.70 22.54
N ASP A 53 -24.08 0.17 23.70
CA ASP A 53 -23.26 0.18 24.92
C ASP A 53 -22.02 -0.72 24.83
N ASN A 54 -22.02 -1.69 23.91
CA ASN A 54 -20.94 -2.65 23.73
C ASN A 54 -20.02 -2.30 22.55
N ILE A 55 -20.25 -1.17 21.86
CA ILE A 55 -19.37 -0.71 20.76
C ILE A 55 -18.05 -0.22 21.35
N ASN A 56 -16.96 -0.91 21.03
CA ASN A 56 -15.65 -0.70 21.63
C ASN A 56 -14.45 -1.09 20.73
N GLY A 57 -14.66 -1.41 19.45
CA GLY A 57 -13.60 -1.90 18.56
C GLY A 57 -13.23 -3.38 18.72
N ASP A 58 -13.90 -4.12 19.61
CA ASP A 58 -13.65 -5.56 19.81
C ASP A 58 -14.89 -6.41 19.55
N ASN A 59 -16.05 -5.95 20.03
CA ASN A 59 -17.33 -6.65 19.88
C ASN A 59 -17.88 -6.54 18.45
N PHE A 60 -18.81 -7.44 18.10
CA PHE A 60 -19.53 -7.45 16.81
C PHE A 60 -18.66 -7.62 15.56
N ARG A 61 -17.39 -7.97 15.74
CA ARG A 61 -16.42 -8.29 14.70
C ARG A 61 -16.99 -9.18 13.61
N GLN A 62 -16.85 -8.72 12.37
CA GLN A 62 -17.19 -9.49 11.17
C GLN A 62 -15.94 -9.71 10.34
N ASP A 63 -15.77 -10.92 9.82
CA ASP A 63 -14.76 -11.16 8.80
C ASP A 63 -15.14 -10.43 7.51
N VAL A 64 -14.14 -9.87 6.82
CA VAL A 64 -14.31 -9.27 5.50
C VAL A 64 -13.98 -10.35 4.47
N PRO A 65 -14.97 -10.90 3.72
CA PRO A 65 -14.76 -12.07 2.86
C PRO A 65 -14.19 -11.66 1.50
N TYR A 66 -13.00 -11.08 1.50
CA TYR A 66 -12.32 -10.65 0.28
C TYR A 66 -11.43 -11.76 -0.31
N THR A 67 -11.23 -11.72 -1.62
CA THR A 67 -10.21 -12.51 -2.31
C THR A 67 -9.30 -11.61 -3.13
N ILE A 68 -8.07 -12.07 -3.38
CA ILE A 68 -7.17 -11.46 -4.35
C ILE A 68 -6.89 -12.50 -5.43
N THR A 69 -7.09 -12.14 -6.69
CA THR A 69 -6.81 -13.01 -7.84
C THR A 69 -5.97 -12.25 -8.84
N CYS A 70 -4.80 -12.79 -9.15
CA CYS A 70 -3.85 -12.23 -10.10
C CYS A 70 -3.61 -13.24 -11.23
N ASP A 71 -3.31 -12.74 -12.43
CA ASP A 71 -3.00 -13.60 -13.58
C ASP A 71 -1.79 -14.52 -13.26
N PRO A 72 -1.95 -15.86 -13.34
CA PRO A 72 -0.92 -16.81 -12.95
C PRO A 72 0.27 -16.89 -13.92
N ASP A 73 0.13 -16.40 -15.16
CA ASP A 73 1.13 -16.63 -16.21
C ASP A 73 2.36 -15.71 -16.10
N VAL A 74 2.33 -14.75 -15.17
CA VAL A 74 3.40 -13.78 -14.97
C VAL A 74 3.58 -13.54 -13.47
N ARG A 75 4.46 -14.28 -12.80
CA ARG A 75 4.95 -13.91 -11.46
C ARG A 75 6.48 -13.90 -11.48
N ASP A 76 7.04 -12.72 -11.22
CA ASP A 76 8.43 -12.54 -10.87
C ASP A 76 8.52 -12.45 -9.34
N ASP A 77 9.45 -13.19 -8.74
CA ASP A 77 9.69 -13.17 -7.28
C ASP A 77 10.13 -11.78 -6.78
N ALA A 78 10.57 -10.89 -7.67
CA ALA A 78 10.93 -9.52 -7.37
C ALA A 78 9.74 -8.57 -7.19
N TRP A 79 8.51 -8.97 -7.55
CA TRP A 79 7.35 -8.09 -7.46
C TRP A 79 6.76 -8.09 -6.06
N GLU A 80 6.84 -6.93 -5.41
CA GLU A 80 6.21 -6.71 -4.12
C GLU A 80 4.79 -6.18 -4.33
N MET A 81 3.83 -6.74 -3.60
CA MET A 81 2.45 -6.30 -3.64
C MET A 81 2.07 -5.64 -2.31
N SER A 82 1.24 -4.60 -2.39
CA SER A 82 0.69 -3.95 -1.23
C SER A 82 -0.83 -3.88 -1.28
N LEU A 83 -1.45 -4.04 -0.11
CA LEU A 83 -2.86 -3.84 0.13
C LEU A 83 -3.02 -2.51 0.85
N THR A 84 -3.94 -1.67 0.38
CA THR A 84 -4.30 -0.40 1.02
C THR A 84 -5.82 -0.30 1.07
N TRP A 85 -6.35 0.44 2.04
CA TRP A 85 -7.77 0.78 2.06
C TRP A 85 -7.99 2.25 2.38
N THR A 86 -9.09 2.79 1.87
CA THR A 86 -9.45 4.21 1.99
C THR A 86 -10.95 4.40 2.18
N GLY A 87 -11.34 5.54 2.74
CA GLY A 87 -12.72 5.95 2.98
C GLY A 87 -12.75 7.31 3.69
N SER A 88 -13.93 7.79 4.09
CA SER A 88 -14.04 9.00 4.91
C SER A 88 -13.57 8.68 6.32
N GLN A 89 -12.39 9.13 6.71
CA GLN A 89 -11.78 8.80 8.00
C GLN A 89 -12.55 9.45 9.16
N THR A 90 -12.74 8.73 10.27
CA THR A 90 -13.30 9.34 11.49
C THR A 90 -12.28 10.30 12.14
N PRO A 91 -12.73 11.33 12.88
CA PRO A 91 -11.80 12.24 13.56
C PRO A 91 -11.19 11.67 14.86
N TYR A 92 -11.64 10.51 15.33
CA TYR A 92 -11.27 9.93 16.63
C TYR A 92 -10.51 8.60 16.53
N ASP A 93 -10.51 7.97 15.36
CA ASP A 93 -9.83 6.70 15.09
C ASP A 93 -9.29 6.70 13.66
N ASP A 94 -7.96 6.60 13.54
CA ASP A 94 -7.27 6.70 12.25
C ASP A 94 -7.32 5.41 11.41
N SER A 95 -7.89 4.36 11.98
CA SER A 95 -8.15 3.05 11.39
C SER A 95 -9.64 2.81 11.15
N ALA A 96 -10.49 3.84 11.34
CA ALA A 96 -11.93 3.76 11.12
C ALA A 96 -12.45 4.76 10.08
N ILE A 97 -13.51 4.34 9.38
CA ILE A 97 -14.30 5.19 8.49
C ILE A 97 -15.62 5.62 9.13
N GLU A 98 -16.12 6.78 8.71
CA GLU A 98 -17.43 7.30 9.09
C GLU A 98 -18.55 6.44 8.52
N THR A 99 -19.59 6.25 9.34
CA THR A 99 -20.90 5.79 8.87
C THR A 99 -21.80 6.99 8.57
N ASP A 100 -23.01 6.74 8.05
CA ASP A 100 -24.10 7.72 7.99
C ASP A 100 -24.66 8.14 9.37
N VAL A 101 -24.23 7.51 10.46
CA VAL A 101 -24.55 7.88 11.84
C VAL A 101 -23.36 8.61 12.48
N SER A 102 -23.56 9.89 12.80
CA SER A 102 -22.53 10.73 13.42
C SER A 102 -21.99 10.12 14.72
N GLY A 103 -20.67 10.01 14.82
CA GLY A 103 -19.98 9.45 15.98
C GLY A 103 -19.92 7.92 16.02
N LEU A 104 -20.48 7.23 15.03
CA LEU A 104 -20.29 5.81 14.77
C LEU A 104 -19.37 5.62 13.56
N GLY A 105 -18.38 4.74 13.70
CA GLY A 105 -17.44 4.38 12.65
C GLY A 105 -17.23 2.87 12.55
N ILE A 106 -16.62 2.44 11.46
CA ILE A 106 -16.20 1.06 11.23
C ILE A 106 -14.67 1.04 11.11
N GLU A 107 -14.01 0.42 12.08
CA GLU A 107 -12.57 0.17 12.07
C GLU A 107 -12.29 -1.10 11.26
N LEU A 108 -11.27 -1.04 10.39
CA LEU A 108 -10.75 -2.21 9.72
C LEU A 108 -9.50 -2.71 10.45
N GLN A 109 -9.45 -4.00 10.74
CA GLN A 109 -8.33 -4.66 11.37
C GLN A 109 -7.69 -5.65 10.41
N GLN A 110 -6.36 -5.68 10.38
CA GLN A 110 -5.55 -6.70 9.72
C GLN A 110 -4.97 -7.63 10.79
N ASN A 111 -5.18 -8.94 10.66
CA ASN A 111 -4.69 -9.94 11.62
C ASN A 111 -4.99 -9.59 13.09
N GLY A 112 -6.16 -8.99 13.35
CA GLY A 112 -6.60 -8.55 14.68
C GLY A 112 -5.93 -7.28 15.22
N GLN A 113 -5.26 -6.49 14.37
CA GLN A 113 -4.68 -5.20 14.71
C GLN A 113 -5.27 -4.09 13.83
N PRO A 114 -5.49 -2.87 14.35
CA PRO A 114 -5.99 -1.76 13.54
C PRO A 114 -5.16 -1.55 12.26
N PHE A 115 -5.85 -1.50 11.13
CA PHE A 115 -5.26 -1.25 9.84
C PHE A 115 -5.50 0.21 9.48
N LYS A 116 -4.48 1.06 9.69
CA LYS A 116 -4.59 2.49 9.43
C LYS A 116 -4.95 2.81 7.99
N LEU A 117 -5.89 3.73 7.78
CA LEU A 117 -6.31 4.17 6.44
C LEU A 117 -5.12 4.69 5.64
N GLY A 118 -5.10 4.37 4.34
CA GLY A 118 -4.09 4.86 3.40
C GLY A 118 -2.67 4.33 3.65
N THR A 119 -2.47 3.43 4.62
CA THR A 119 -1.16 2.85 4.90
C THR A 119 -0.99 1.59 4.08
N PRO A 120 0.05 1.47 3.23
CA PRO A 120 0.29 0.26 2.45
C PRO A 120 0.77 -0.88 3.34
N LEU A 121 0.10 -2.03 3.24
CA LEU A 121 0.49 -3.30 3.86
C LEU A 121 1.10 -4.21 2.80
N LYS A 122 2.37 -4.58 2.95
CA LYS A 122 2.98 -5.59 2.07
C LYS A 122 2.27 -6.93 2.25
N ILE A 123 1.91 -7.58 1.15
CA ILE A 123 1.16 -8.85 1.15
C ILE A 123 1.75 -9.87 0.17
N ASP A 124 1.51 -11.15 0.46
CA ASP A 124 1.55 -12.21 -0.55
C ASP A 124 0.10 -12.60 -0.85
N PRO A 125 -0.37 -12.51 -2.11
CA PRO A 125 -1.73 -12.93 -2.47
C PRO A 125 -1.98 -14.43 -2.26
N SER A 126 -0.94 -15.27 -2.12
CA SER A 126 -1.10 -16.69 -1.78
C SER A 126 -1.48 -16.93 -0.32
N THR A 127 -1.13 -15.98 0.56
CA THR A 127 -1.44 -15.99 1.99
C THR A 127 -1.86 -14.59 2.44
N PRO A 128 -3.00 -14.08 1.95
CA PRO A 128 -3.41 -12.71 2.23
C PRO A 128 -3.77 -12.54 3.73
N PRO A 129 -3.63 -11.34 4.29
CA PRO A 129 -3.92 -11.09 5.70
C PRO A 129 -5.43 -11.26 5.98
N THR A 130 -5.78 -11.69 7.19
CA THR A 130 -7.18 -11.68 7.59
C THR A 130 -7.63 -10.24 7.79
N LEU A 131 -8.74 -9.85 7.17
CA LEU A 131 -9.37 -8.54 7.38
C LEU A 131 -10.66 -8.71 8.17
N GLN A 132 -10.86 -7.86 9.17
CA GLN A 132 -12.03 -7.85 10.04
C GLN A 132 -12.52 -6.43 10.23
N ALA A 133 -13.84 -6.25 10.21
CA ALA A 133 -14.48 -4.98 10.47
C ALA A 133 -15.13 -5.00 11.86
N VAL A 134 -14.95 -3.93 12.63
CA VAL A 134 -15.53 -3.76 13.97
C VAL A 134 -16.14 -2.36 14.10
N PRO A 135 -17.30 -2.22 14.79
CA PRO A 135 -17.83 -0.90 15.08
C PRO A 135 -17.03 -0.22 16.19
N VAL A 136 -16.76 1.06 16.01
CA VAL A 136 -16.15 1.97 16.99
C VAL A 136 -17.02 3.21 17.14
N LYS A 137 -16.99 3.85 18.32
CA LYS A 137 -17.74 5.09 18.56
C LYS A 137 -16.86 6.15 19.21
N ALA A 138 -17.15 7.42 18.93
CA ALA A 138 -16.51 8.51 19.65
C ALA A 138 -16.87 8.45 21.15
N ASN A 139 -15.94 8.85 22.02
CA ASN A 139 -16.12 8.76 23.48
C ASN A 139 -17.36 9.54 24.00
N ASP A 140 -17.73 10.62 23.31
CA ASP A 140 -18.85 11.50 23.63
C ASP A 140 -20.06 11.32 22.68
N ALA A 141 -20.05 10.29 21.83
CA ALA A 141 -21.14 10.02 20.90
C ALA A 141 -22.41 9.57 21.63
N ALA A 142 -23.51 10.29 21.40
CA ALA A 142 -24.86 9.90 21.80
C ALA A 142 -25.57 9.20 20.63
N LEU A 143 -25.32 7.90 20.47
CA LEU A 143 -25.95 7.09 19.42
C LEU A 143 -27.41 6.76 19.79
N SER A 144 -28.25 6.60 18.77
CA SER A 144 -29.64 6.17 18.90
C SER A 144 -29.91 4.94 18.05
N ASP A 145 -30.95 4.19 18.38
CA ASP A 145 -31.36 3.01 17.59
C ASP A 145 -31.63 3.37 16.13
N GLY A 146 -31.11 2.58 15.21
CA GLY A 146 -31.26 2.80 13.78
C GLY A 146 -30.39 1.89 12.94
N THR A 147 -30.56 1.97 11.62
CA THR A 147 -29.67 1.37 10.64
C THR A 147 -28.48 2.29 10.38
N PHE A 148 -27.34 1.72 10.02
CA PHE A 148 -26.19 2.48 9.55
C PHE A 148 -25.59 1.85 8.30
N SER A 149 -24.87 2.65 7.52
CA SER A 149 -24.14 2.26 6.33
C SER A 149 -22.79 2.99 6.23
N ALA A 150 -21.81 2.34 5.60
CA ALA A 150 -20.47 2.89 5.40
C ALA A 150 -19.85 2.30 4.12
N TYR A 151 -18.94 3.04 3.50
CA TYR A 151 -18.29 2.62 2.26
C TYR A 151 -16.78 2.86 2.34
N ALA A 152 -16.03 1.85 1.91
CA ALA A 152 -14.57 1.90 1.79
C ALA A 152 -14.15 1.35 0.43
N THR A 153 -12.93 1.70 0.02
CA THR A 153 -12.24 1.07 -1.12
C THR A 153 -11.08 0.24 -0.60
N LEU A 154 -11.01 -1.02 -1.01
CA LEU A 154 -9.85 -1.88 -0.82
C LEU A 154 -9.09 -1.97 -2.15
N GLN A 155 -7.78 -1.74 -2.12
CA GLN A 155 -6.94 -1.62 -3.30
C GLN A 155 -5.69 -2.48 -3.14
N VAL A 156 -5.29 -3.13 -4.23
CA VAL A 156 -4.04 -3.87 -4.34
C VAL A 156 -3.16 -3.23 -5.42
N ASP A 157 -1.90 -2.98 -5.09
CA ASP A 157 -0.92 -2.35 -5.98
C ASP A 157 0.38 -3.17 -6.02
N TYR A 158 1.07 -3.10 -7.16
CA TYR A 158 2.46 -3.54 -7.31
C TYR A 158 3.40 -2.39 -6.93
N GLN A 159 4.49 -2.70 -6.21
CA GLN A 159 5.55 -1.76 -5.83
C GLN A 159 6.78 -1.87 -6.73
#